data_AF-A0A6B0DYH2-F1
#
_entry.id   AF-A0A6B0DYH2-F1
#
_cell.length_a   1.000
_cell.length_b   1.000
_cell.length_c   1.000
_cell.angle_alpha   90.00
_cell.angle_beta   90.00
_cell.angle_gamma   90.00
#
_symmetry.space_group_name_H-M   'P 1'
#
loop_
_entity.id
_entity.type
_entity.pdbx_description
1 polymer ?
#
loop_
_entity_poly.entity_id
_entity_poly.type
_entity_poly.pdbx_seq_one_letter_code
_entity_poly.pdbx_strand_id
1 'polypeptide(L)' 'MESDIESLREEYEIYHQSYLWFNKNYKELAKTYMNKYVAILKDEILGVADTKEELERKFGNIKGVYIDLITSPDIIWML' A
#
# COMPACT_ATOMS: atom_id res chain seq x y z
N MET A 1 -4.90 -27.61 -3.83
CA MET A 1 -4.56 -27.29 -5.23
C MET A 1 -5.56 -26.31 -5.84
N GLU A 2 -6.86 -26.60 -5.96
CA GLU A 2 -7.86 -25.58 -6.35
C GLU A 2 -8.01 -24.46 -5.31
N SER A 3 -7.94 -24.80 -4.02
CA SER A 3 -7.94 -23.85 -2.89
C SER A 3 -6.82 -22.82 -2.96
N ASP A 4 -5.65 -23.24 -3.46
CA ASP A 4 -4.42 -22.44 -3.41
C ASP A 4 -4.40 -21.45 -4.57
N ILE A 5 -4.97 -21.84 -5.72
CA ILE A 5 -5.16 -20.96 -6.88
C ILE A 5 -6.19 -19.86 -6.58
N GLU A 6 -7.30 -20.20 -5.93
CA GLU A 6 -8.31 -19.20 -5.58
C GLU A 6 -7.76 -18.19 -4.56
N SER A 7 -7.03 -18.66 -3.54
CA SER A 7 -6.35 -17.78 -2.57
C SER A 7 -5.36 -16.83 -3.24
N LEU A 8 -4.58 -17.30 -4.21
CA LEU A 8 -3.65 -16.46 -4.97
C LEU A 8 -4.38 -15.43 -5.85
N ARG A 9 -5.53 -15.80 -6.43
CA ARG A 9 -6.34 -14.87 -7.23
C ARG A 9 -6.93 -13.78 -6.36
N GLU A 10 -7.42 -14.13 -5.18
CA GLU A 10 -7.94 -13.16 -4.21
C GLU A 10 -6.84 -12.19 -3.73
N GLU A 11 -5.65 -12.71 -3.42
CA GLU A 11 -4.50 -11.87 -3.06
C GLU A 11 -4.13 -10.90 -4.17
N TYR A 12 -3.99 -11.41 -5.40
CA TYR A 12 -3.71 -10.58 -6.56
C TYR A 12 -4.74 -9.47 -6.74
N GLU A 13 -6.03 -9.79 -6.61
CA GLU A 13 -7.10 -8.79 -6.76
C GLU A 13 -6.99 -7.69 -5.69
N ILE A 14 -6.69 -8.05 -4.44
CA ILE A 14 -6.49 -7.07 -3.37
C ILE A 14 -5.30 -6.15 -3.68
N TYR A 15 -4.16 -6.71 -4.10
CA TYR A 15 -2.99 -5.92 -4.50
C TYR A 15 -3.32 -5.00 -5.68
N HIS A 16 -3.99 -5.52 -6.70
CA HIS A 16 -4.35 -4.78 -7.90
C HIS A 16 -5.24 -3.58 -7.57
N GLN A 17 -6.30 -3.78 -6.77
CA GLN A 17 -7.19 -2.69 -6.35
C GLN A 17 -6.46 -1.66 -5.50
N SER A 18 -5.62 -2.10 -4.56
CA SER A 18 -4.82 -1.21 -3.72
C SER A 18 -3.90 -0.31 -4.55
N TYR A 19 -3.26 -0.90 -5.56
CA TYR A 19 -2.40 -0.18 -6.50
C TYR A 19 -3.16 0.84 -7.37
N LEU A 20 -4.31 0.43 -7.94
CA LEU A 20 -5.12 1.32 -8.76
C LEU A 20 -5.61 2.53 -7.94
N TRP A 21 -6.06 2.28 -6.72
CA TRP A 21 -6.51 3.34 -5.82
C TRP A 21 -5.36 4.28 -5.46
N PHE A 22 -4.19 3.74 -5.11
CA PHE A 22 -3.01 4.55 -4.85
C PHE A 22 -2.69 5.48 -6.02
N ASN A 23 -2.57 4.94 -7.24
CA ASN A 23 -2.21 5.74 -8.42
C ASN A 23 -3.20 6.89 -8.66
N LYS A 24 -4.49 6.62 -8.47
CA LYS A 24 -5.53 7.64 -8.61
C LYS A 24 -5.40 8.75 -7.57
N ASN A 25 -4.94 8.43 -6.36
CA ASN A 25 -4.90 9.34 -5.22
C ASN A 25 -3.50 9.86 -4.87
N TYR A 26 -2.45 9.44 -5.59
CA TYR A 26 -1.05 9.73 -5.28
C TYR A 26 -0.78 11.21 -5.00
N LYS A 27 -1.31 12.11 -5.83
CA LYS A 27 -1.06 13.55 -5.67
C LYS A 27 -1.57 14.11 -4.35
N GLU A 28 -2.70 13.61 -3.86
CA GLU A 28 -3.26 14.05 -2.58
C GLU A 28 -2.51 13.38 -1.42
N LEU A 29 -2.22 12.08 -1.54
CA LEU A 29 -1.40 11.37 -0.56
C LEU A 29 -0.02 12.02 -0.37
N ALA A 30 0.65 12.39 -1.45
CA ALA A 30 1.96 13.03 -1.42
C ALA A 30 1.92 14.43 -0.79
N LYS A 31 0.80 15.16 -0.89
CA LYS A 31 0.62 16.45 -0.22
C LYS A 31 0.41 16.28 1.29
N THR A 32 -0.34 15.27 1.70
CA THR A 32 -0.76 15.09 3.09
C THR A 32 0.25 14.29 3.92
N TYR A 33 0.86 13.26 3.34
CA TYR A 33 1.70 12.28 4.02
C TYR A 33 3.13 12.25 3.49
N MET A 34 3.63 13.41 3.07
CA MET A 34 5.00 13.57 2.59
C MET A 34 6.01 13.05 3.62
N ASN A 35 7.00 12.26 3.15
CA ASN A 35 8.02 11.61 3.98
C ASN A 35 7.45 10.66 5.04
N LYS A 36 6.34 9.99 4.72
CA LYS A 36 5.73 8.94 5.56
C LYS A 36 5.52 7.68 4.75
N TYR A 37 5.43 6.56 5.46
CA TYR A 37 4.90 5.31 4.95
C TYR A 37 3.39 5.29 5.10
N VAL A 38 2.69 4.82 4.07
CA VAL A 38 1.23 4.67 4.07
C VAL A 38 0.88 3.22 3.77
N ALA A 39 0.06 2.60 4.62
CA ALA A 39 -0.52 1.28 4.41
C ALA A 39 -1.89 1.42 3.75
N ILE A 40 -2.08 0.79 2.58
CA ILE A 40 -3.33 0.86 1.80
C ILE A 40 -3.86 -0.55 1.58
N LEU A 41 -5.15 -0.72 1.79
CA LEU A 41 -5.88 -1.95 1.49
C LEU A 41 -7.10 -1.62 0.63
N LYS A 42 -7.07 -2.05 -0.62
CA LYS A 42 -8.06 -1.72 -1.66
C LYS A 42 -8.23 -0.20 -1.79
N ASP A 43 -9.28 0.36 -1.21
CA ASP A 43 -9.65 1.77 -1.30
C ASP A 43 -9.51 2.53 0.02
N GLU A 44 -8.87 1.92 1.02
CA GLU A 44 -8.75 2.46 2.37
C GLU A 44 -7.28 2.64 2.80
N ILE A 45 -6.98 3.74 3.48
CA ILE A 45 -5.73 3.94 4.21
C ILE A 45 -5.88 3.30 5.59
N LEU A 46 -5.14 2.23 5.85
CA LEU A 46 -5.15 1.56 7.15
C LEU A 46 -4.33 2.35 8.19
N GLY A 47 -3.24 2.97 7.76
CA GLY A 47 -2.39 3.75 8.65
C GLY A 47 -1.25 4.47 7.96
N VAL A 48 -0.65 5.40 8.71
CA VAL A 48 0.49 6.20 8.30
C VAL A 48 1.54 6.18 9.42
N ALA A 49 2.82 6.06 9.07
CA ALA A 49 3.91 6.01 10.03
C ALA A 49 5.20 6.60 9.46
N ASP A 50 6.20 6.80 10.33
CA ASP A 50 7.53 7.25 9.92
C ASP A 50 8.40 6.13 9.36
N THR A 51 8.08 4.87 9.69
CA THR A 51 8.83 3.69 9.25
C THR A 51 7.88 2.58 8.80
N LYS A 52 8.34 1.73 7.87
CA LYS A 52 7.56 0.56 7.43
C LYS A 52 7.32 -0.42 8.59
N GLU A 53 8.33 -0.60 9.45
CA GLU A 53 8.31 -1.52 10.58
C GLU A 53 7.25 -1.15 11.63
N GLU A 54 6.88 0.13 11.75
CA GLU A 54 5.75 0.55 12.59
C GLU A 54 4.41 0.07 12.04
N LEU A 55 4.21 0.14 10.73
CA LEU A 55 2.99 -0.33 10.10
C LEU A 55 2.92 -1.85 10.11
N GLU A 56 4.03 -2.54 9.84
CA GLU A 56 4.10 -4.01 9.94
C GLU A 56 3.83 -4.49 11.38
N ARG A 57 4.32 -3.79 12.40
CA ARG A 57 3.99 -4.11 13.80
C ARG A 57 2.51 -3.89 14.12
N LYS A 58 1.89 -2.87 13.54
CA LYS A 58 0.50 -2.49 13.84
C LYS A 58 -0.53 -3.34 13.09
N PHE A 59 -0.26 -3.66 11.83
CA PHE A 59 -1.21 -4.33 10.94
C PHE A 59 -0.79 -5.73 10.52
N GLY A 60 0.44 -6.15 10.85
CA GLY A 60 0.99 -7.43 10.43
C GLY A 60 1.23 -7.51 8.93
N ASN A 61 1.05 -8.71 8.39
CA ASN A 61 1.21 -8.97 6.96
C ASN A 61 -0.10 -8.61 6.24
N ILE A 62 -0.25 -7.36 5.85
CA ILE A 62 -1.41 -6.90 5.08
C ILE A 62 -1.32 -7.48 3.66
N LYS A 63 -2.43 -7.97 3.12
CA LYS A 63 -2.57 -8.37 1.70
C LYS A 63 -2.65 -7.15 0.75
N GLY A 64 -2.33 -5.96 1.25
CA GLY A 64 -2.37 -4.68 0.53
C GLY A 64 -0.97 -4.14 0.27
N VAL A 65 -0.84 -2.83 0.02
CA VAL A 65 0.44 -2.22 -0.34
C VAL A 65 0.97 -1.29 0.76
N TYR A 66 2.30 -1.30 0.95
CA TYR A 66 3.01 -0.28 1.71
C TYR A 66 3.70 0.67 0.72
N ILE A 67 3.53 1.96 0.93
CA ILE A 67 4.06 2.96 0.00
C ILE A 67 4.88 3.97 0.76
N ASP A 68 6.12 4.14 0.31
CA ASP A 68 7.04 5.17 0.79
C ASP A 68 6.86 6.42 -0.07
N LEU A 69 6.33 7.49 0.52
CA LEU A 69 6.07 8.76 -0.17
C LEU A 69 7.27 9.69 0.00
N ILE A 70 8.29 9.50 -0.84
CA ILE A 70 9.51 10.31 -0.84
C ILE A 70 9.38 11.50 -1.81
N THR A 71 9.93 12.66 -1.43
CA THR A 71 9.95 13.91 -2.21
C THR A 71 10.84 13.91 -3.46
N SER A 72 11.07 12.78 -4.12
CA SER A 72 11.59 12.84 -5.49
C SER A 72 10.40 12.81 -6.44
N PRO A 73 10.10 13.89 -7.19
CA PRO A 73 9.01 13.89 -8.18
C PRO A 73 9.14 12.78 -9.23
N ASP A 74 10.27 12.07 -9.26
CA ASP A 74 10.63 11.06 -10.24
C ASP A 74 10.67 9.61 -9.71
N ILE A 75 10.39 9.36 -8.41
CA ILE A 75 10.62 8.04 -7.81
C ILE A 75 9.49 7.62 -6.87
N ILE A 76 8.59 6.76 -7.37
CA ILE A 76 7.62 6.01 -6.57
C ILE A 76 8.13 4.55 -6.51
N TRP A 77 8.52 4.08 -5.31
CA TRP A 77 8.86 2.67 -5.08
C TRP A 77 7.63 1.94 -4.54
N MET A 78 7.31 0.82 -5.17
CA MET A 78 6.40 -0.20 -4.62
C MET A 78 7.25 -1.38 -4.18
N LEU A 79 7.16 -1.74 -2.90
CA LEU A 79 7.80 -2.91 -2.30
C LEU A 79 6.74 -3.93 -1.89
#